data_AF-A0A7Y2HKI0-F1
#
_entry.id   AF-A0A7Y2HKI0-F1
#
_cell.length_a   1.000
_cell.length_b   1.000
_cell.length_c   1.000
_cell.angle_alpha   90.00
_cell.angle_beta   90.00
_cell.angle_gamma   90.00
#
_symmetry.space_group_name_H-M   'P 1'
#
loop_
_entity.id
_entity.type
_entity.pdbx_description
1 polymer ?
#
loop_
_entity_poly.entity_id
_entity_poly.type
_entity_poly.pdbx_seq_one_letter_code
_entity_poly.pdbx_strand_id
1 'polypeptide(L)'
;PGESWGGGYMELETTKDLSEYTHLNFSLILPETFADAEIKLESPSTNAAVFLRDYVGTEVSEGFQEFSIPLSDFNGLDLSQLSIPFSTWNPTDDSQNFTPGTVFIDRIYFSK
;
A
#
# COMPACT_ATOMS: atom_id res chain seq x y z
N PRO A 1 6.19 11.57 -12.69
CA PRO A 1 5.45 11.42 -11.41
C PRO A 1 5.62 12.68 -10.55
N GLY A 2 4.56 13.17 -9.91
CA GLY A 2 4.69 14.22 -8.88
C GLY A 2 4.01 15.57 -9.14
N GLU A 3 3.26 15.77 -10.23
CA GLU A 3 2.46 17.00 -10.43
C GLU A 3 0.95 16.74 -10.69
N SER A 4 0.53 15.48 -10.88
CA SER A 4 -0.88 15.11 -11.09
C SER A 4 -1.19 13.63 -10.84
N TRP A 5 -0.18 12.77 -10.91
CA TRP A 5 -0.25 11.35 -10.54
C TRP A 5 1.16 10.82 -10.27
N GLY A 6 1.26 9.73 -9.52
CA GLY A 6 2.51 9.07 -9.22
C GLY A 6 2.29 7.83 -8.38
N GLY A 7 3.25 6.92 -8.39
CA GLY A 7 3.15 5.69 -7.64
C GLY A 7 4.09 4.61 -8.18
N GLY A 8 3.99 3.45 -7.56
CA GLY A 8 4.72 2.25 -7.92
C GLY A 8 3.95 1.03 -7.49
N TYR A 9 4.15 -0.08 -8.23
CA TYR A 9 3.52 -1.35 -7.94
C TYR A 9 4.53 -2.48 -8.04
N MET A 10 4.24 -3.56 -7.32
CA MET A 10 4.90 -4.85 -7.48
C MET A 10 3.92 -5.78 -8.16
N GLU A 11 4.30 -6.29 -9.33
CA GLU A 11 3.53 -7.29 -10.07
C GLU A 11 4.21 -8.65 -9.97
N LEU A 12 3.41 -9.67 -9.71
CA LEU A 12 3.86 -11.05 -9.67
C LEU A 12 3.84 -11.64 -11.08
N GLU A 13 4.86 -12.44 -11.43
CA GLU A 13 4.89 -13.15 -12.72
C GLU A 13 3.68 -14.09 -12.91
N THR A 14 3.16 -14.62 -11.80
CA THR A 14 1.96 -15.46 -11.75
C THR A 14 1.12 -15.08 -10.54
N THR A 15 -0.20 -15.18 -10.67
CA THR A 15 -1.10 -14.88 -9.56
C THR A 15 -0.87 -15.82 -8.37
N LYS A 16 -1.18 -15.33 -7.17
CA LYS A 16 -1.07 -16.09 -5.92
C LYS A 16 -2.38 -16.07 -5.14
N ASP A 17 -2.71 -17.21 -4.56
CA ASP A 17 -3.76 -17.33 -3.55
C ASP A 17 -3.21 -16.89 -2.19
N LEU A 18 -3.74 -15.78 -1.68
CA LEU A 18 -3.43 -15.21 -0.38
C LEU A 18 -4.64 -15.22 0.56
N SER A 19 -5.68 -16.01 0.25
CA SER A 19 -6.95 -16.07 1.00
C SER A 19 -6.79 -16.55 2.44
N GLU A 20 -5.68 -17.24 2.75
CA GLU A 20 -5.35 -17.73 4.09
C GLU A 20 -4.72 -16.67 5.01
N TYR A 21 -4.36 -15.50 4.47
CA TYR A 21 -3.81 -14.39 5.24
C TYR A 21 -4.93 -13.44 5.67
N THR A 22 -4.65 -12.63 6.68
CA THR A 22 -5.60 -11.67 7.27
C THR A 22 -5.10 -10.24 7.20
N HIS A 23 -3.78 -10.03 7.06
CA HIS A 23 -3.17 -8.70 7.01
C HIS A 23 -2.12 -8.60 5.91
N LEU A 24 -2.05 -7.40 5.31
CA LEU A 24 -0.90 -6.91 4.56
C LEU A 24 -0.05 -6.06 5.49
N ASN A 25 1.25 -6.33 5.55
CA ASN A 25 2.21 -5.56 6.33
C ASN A 25 3.31 -5.02 5.42
N PHE A 26 3.77 -3.80 5.71
CA PHE A 26 4.85 -3.14 4.98
C PHE A 26 5.44 -2.01 5.82
N SER A 27 6.71 -1.70 5.59
CA SER A 27 7.43 -0.63 6.28
C SER A 27 7.76 0.51 5.31
N LEU A 28 7.45 1.74 5.70
CA LEU A 28 7.72 2.94 4.89
C LEU A 28 8.61 3.94 5.63
N ILE A 29 9.50 4.61 4.88
CA ILE A 29 9.98 5.96 5.24
C ILE A 29 9.23 6.93 4.34
N LEU A 30 8.47 7.83 4.95
CA LEU A 30 7.66 8.84 4.27
C LEU A 30 8.36 10.20 4.31
N PRO A 31 8.25 11.02 3.25
CA PRO A 31 8.70 12.41 3.30
C PRO A 31 7.80 13.23 4.24
N GLU A 32 8.34 14.28 4.88
CA GLU A 32 7.60 15.09 5.88
C GLU A 32 6.29 15.69 5.35
N THR A 33 6.21 15.96 4.04
CA THR A 33 5.03 16.54 3.39
C THR A 33 3.98 15.50 2.99
N PHE A 34 4.19 14.22 3.30
CA PHE A 34 3.30 13.12 2.96
C PHE A 34 2.23 12.94 4.04
N ALA A 35 0.96 13.09 3.65
CA ALA A 35 -0.17 12.86 4.53
C ALA A 35 -0.95 11.58 4.15
N ASP A 36 -1.03 11.27 2.86
CA ASP A 36 -1.85 10.15 2.39
C ASP A 36 -1.34 9.57 1.07
N ALA A 37 -1.70 8.32 0.80
CA ALA A 37 -1.61 7.67 -0.50
C ALA A 37 -2.58 6.48 -0.56
N GLU A 38 -2.99 6.11 -1.75
CA GLU A 38 -3.70 4.85 -1.97
C GLU A 38 -2.72 3.69 -1.76
N ILE A 39 -3.11 2.72 -0.93
CA ILE A 39 -2.54 1.37 -0.94
C ILE A 39 -3.53 0.49 -1.69
N LYS A 40 -3.10 -0.08 -2.82
CA LYS A 40 -3.99 -0.80 -3.73
C LYS A 40 -3.49 -2.20 -4.04
N LEU A 41 -4.44 -3.14 -4.03
CA LEU A 41 -4.25 -4.53 -4.38
C LEU A 41 -5.09 -4.88 -5.61
N GLU A 42 -4.56 -5.70 -6.52
CA GLU A 42 -5.25 -6.06 -7.76
C GLU A 42 -5.12 -7.55 -8.09
N SER A 43 -6.23 -8.09 -8.58
CA SER A 43 -6.40 -9.43 -9.16
C SER A 43 -6.90 -9.26 -10.60
N PRO A 44 -6.91 -10.32 -11.44
CA PRO A 44 -7.28 -10.20 -12.86
C PRO A 44 -8.63 -9.53 -13.15
N SER A 45 -9.60 -9.66 -12.23
CA SER A 45 -10.98 -9.16 -12.40
C SER A 45 -11.45 -8.19 -11.30
N THR A 46 -10.67 -8.01 -10.23
CA THR A 46 -11.05 -7.17 -9.09
C THR A 46 -9.86 -6.38 -8.58
N ASN A 47 -10.11 -5.21 -8.01
CA ASN A 47 -9.10 -4.44 -7.30
C ASN A 47 -9.78 -3.66 -6.18
N ALA A 48 -9.01 -3.32 -5.16
CA ALA A 48 -9.47 -2.48 -4.06
C ALA A 48 -8.31 -1.62 -3.57
N ALA A 49 -8.64 -0.41 -3.13
CA ALA A 49 -7.71 0.52 -2.53
C ALA A 49 -8.21 0.95 -1.16
N VAL A 50 -7.27 1.21 -0.26
CA VAL A 50 -7.49 1.88 1.03
C VAL A 50 -6.54 3.08 1.10
N PHE A 51 -6.81 4.02 1.99
CA PHE A 51 -5.99 5.23 2.14
C PHE A 51 -5.05 5.09 3.33
N LEU A 52 -3.76 5.35 3.13
CA LEU A 52 -2.74 5.17 4.17
C LEU A 52 -3.04 6.01 5.41
N ARG A 53 -3.62 7.20 5.24
CA ARG A 53 -4.00 8.09 6.36
C ARG A 53 -4.98 7.47 7.35
N ASP A 54 -5.71 6.43 6.94
CA ASP A 54 -6.70 5.75 7.78
C ASP A 54 -6.03 4.70 8.71
N TYR A 55 -4.72 4.51 8.58
CA TYR A 55 -3.92 3.57 9.37
C TYR A 55 -2.79 4.28 10.10
N VAL A 56 -2.47 3.79 11.30
CA VAL A 56 -1.37 4.33 12.12
C VAL A 56 -0.15 3.44 11.96
N GLY A 57 0.92 4.00 11.39
CA GLY A 57 2.22 3.34 11.34
C GLY A 57 2.87 3.27 12.72
N THR A 58 3.47 2.12 13.05
CA THR A 58 4.26 1.94 14.27
C THR A 58 5.74 2.13 13.94
N GLU A 59 6.43 3.03 14.63
CA GLU A 59 7.86 3.23 14.44
C GLU A 59 8.63 1.94 14.72
N VAL A 60 9.50 1.56 13.77
CA VAL A 60 10.44 0.45 13.90
C VAL A 60 11.87 1.02 13.84
N SER A 61 12.84 0.31 13.24
CA SER A 61 14.23 0.78 13.17
C SER A 61 14.49 1.71 11.97
N GLU A 62 15.48 2.58 12.09
CA GLU A 62 16.05 3.36 10.97
C GLU A 62 15.06 4.34 10.29
N GLY A 63 14.08 4.84 11.05
CA GLY A 63 13.09 5.81 10.56
C GLY A 63 11.93 5.18 9.78
N PHE A 64 11.90 3.85 9.65
CA PHE A 64 10.76 3.15 9.09
C PHE A 64 9.56 3.13 10.06
N GLN A 65 8.37 3.23 9.50
CA GLN A 65 7.10 2.97 10.15
C GLN A 65 6.45 1.75 9.52
N GLU A 66 6.12 0.75 10.34
CA GLU A 66 5.42 -0.47 9.89
C GLU A 66 3.90 -0.24 9.97
N PHE A 67 3.23 -0.50 8.86
CA PHE A 67 1.78 -0.49 8.73
C PHE A 67 1.28 -1.93 8.63
N SER A 68 0.15 -2.19 9.30
CA SER A 68 -0.58 -3.46 9.21
C SER A 68 -2.02 -3.17 8.83
N ILE A 69 -2.40 -3.58 7.63
CA ILE A 69 -3.73 -3.33 7.04
C ILE A 69 -4.50 -4.65 7.01
N PRO A 70 -5.67 -4.75 7.65
CA PRO A 70 -6.56 -5.89 7.51
C PRO A 70 -6.98 -6.10 6.05
N LEU A 71 -6.83 -7.32 5.54
CA LEU A 71 -7.26 -7.64 4.17
C LEU A 71 -8.77 -7.52 3.97
N SER A 72 -9.55 -7.55 5.04
CA SER A 72 -11.00 -7.30 5.02
C SER A 72 -11.36 -5.87 4.58
N ASP A 73 -10.44 -4.91 4.72
CA ASP A 73 -10.71 -3.50 4.40
C ASP A 73 -10.69 -3.27 2.88
N PHE A 74 -10.04 -4.17 2.13
CA PHE A 74 -10.03 -4.24 0.67
C PHE A 74 -11.32 -4.86 0.13
N ASN A 75 -12.44 -4.16 0.35
CA ASN A 75 -13.79 -4.64 0.01
C ASN A 75 -13.92 -5.05 -1.47
N GLY A 76 -14.41 -6.27 -1.71
CA GLY A 76 -14.68 -6.79 -3.06
C GLY A 76 -13.45 -7.32 -3.80
N LEU A 77 -12.28 -7.37 -3.16
CA LEU A 77 -11.06 -7.94 -3.72
C LEU A 77 -11.09 -9.48 -3.67
N ASP A 78 -10.74 -10.12 -4.78
CA ASP A 78 -10.52 -11.57 -4.84
C ASP A 78 -9.08 -11.91 -4.44
N LEU A 79 -8.89 -12.39 -3.21
CA LEU A 79 -7.58 -12.77 -2.67
C LEU A 79 -7.04 -14.10 -3.22
N SER A 80 -7.85 -14.89 -3.95
CA SER A 80 -7.44 -16.20 -4.44
C SER A 80 -6.49 -16.15 -5.65
N GLN A 81 -6.32 -14.96 -6.24
CA GLN A 81 -5.57 -14.77 -7.48
C GLN A 81 -4.96 -13.36 -7.59
N LEU A 82 -4.33 -12.86 -6.53
CA LEU A 82 -3.67 -11.55 -6.57
C LEU A 82 -2.52 -11.53 -7.60
N SER A 83 -2.51 -10.52 -8.47
CA SER A 83 -1.45 -10.22 -9.43
C SER A 83 -0.58 -9.03 -9.00
N ILE A 84 -1.19 -8.03 -8.36
CA ILE A 84 -0.49 -6.88 -7.76
C ILE A 84 -0.75 -6.93 -6.25
N PRO A 85 0.13 -7.57 -5.46
CA PRO A 85 -0.02 -7.70 -4.01
C PRO A 85 0.41 -6.45 -3.23
N PHE A 86 0.94 -5.43 -3.90
CA PHE A 86 1.23 -4.14 -3.30
C PHE A 86 1.37 -3.07 -4.37
N SER A 87 0.70 -1.95 -4.17
CA SER A 87 1.00 -0.71 -4.88
C SER A 87 0.69 0.49 -4.01
N THR A 88 1.42 1.58 -4.26
CA THR A 88 1.15 2.88 -3.68
C THR A 88 0.92 3.89 -4.80
N TRP A 89 -0.16 4.66 -4.71
CA TRP A 89 -0.53 5.65 -5.72
C TRP A 89 -0.93 6.97 -5.10
N ASN A 90 -0.78 8.04 -5.88
CA ASN A 90 -1.38 9.34 -5.64
C ASN A 90 -1.02 9.92 -4.26
N PRO A 91 0.29 10.04 -3.92
CA PRO A 91 0.69 10.63 -2.65
C PRO A 91 0.24 12.10 -2.58
N THR A 92 -0.33 12.49 -1.44
CA THR A 92 -0.82 13.85 -1.19
C THR A 92 -0.32 14.42 0.14
N ASP A 93 -0.33 15.75 0.23
CA ASP A 93 -0.12 16.50 1.47
C ASP A 93 -1.43 16.65 2.28
N ASP A 94 -1.36 17.29 3.46
CA ASP A 94 -2.53 17.54 4.32
C ASP A 94 -3.65 18.37 3.65
N SER A 95 -3.32 19.09 2.58
CA SER A 95 -4.26 19.87 1.77
C SER A 95 -4.79 19.09 0.56
N GLN A 96 -4.49 17.80 0.47
CA GLN A 96 -4.85 16.89 -0.63
C GLN A 96 -4.24 17.29 -1.99
N ASN A 97 -3.16 18.06 -1.99
CA ASN A 97 -2.41 18.31 -3.23
C ASN A 97 -1.45 17.17 -3.48
N PHE A 98 -1.28 16.78 -4.75
CA PHE A 98 -0.23 15.83 -5.13
C PHE A 98 1.13 16.36 -4.69
N THR A 99 1.88 15.53 -3.98
CA THR A 99 3.18 15.92 -3.42
C THR A 99 4.29 15.04 -3.98
N PRO A 100 5.37 15.61 -4.54
CA PRO A 100 6.53 14.84 -4.94
C PRO A 100 7.35 14.46 -3.70
N GLY A 101 7.88 13.25 -3.67
CA GLY A 101 8.73 12.83 -2.58
C GLY A 101 9.33 11.44 -2.80
N THR A 102 10.39 11.14 -2.07
CA THR A 102 10.98 9.80 -2.04
C THR A 102 10.31 9.00 -0.93
N VAL A 103 9.73 7.87 -1.29
CA VAL A 103 9.21 6.87 -0.36
C VAL A 103 10.14 5.68 -0.39
N PHE A 104 10.67 5.29 0.76
CA PHE A 104 11.39 4.02 0.90
C PHE A 104 10.42 2.96 1.38
N ILE A 105 10.50 1.78 0.77
CA ILE A 105 9.58 0.67 1.03
C ILE A 105 10.44 -0.54 1.42
N ASP A 106 10.10 -1.19 2.51
CA ASP A 106 10.74 -2.41 2.97
C ASP A 106 9.70 -3.39 3.55
N ARG A 107 10.10 -4.66 3.68
CA ARG A 107 9.36 -5.72 4.40
C ARG A 107 7.88 -5.81 4.05
N ILE A 108 7.58 -5.96 2.76
CA ILE A 108 6.20 -6.30 2.35
C ILE A 108 5.97 -7.79 2.60
N TYR A 109 4.98 -8.13 3.42
CA TYR A 109 4.59 -9.50 3.69
C TYR A 109 3.12 -9.61 4.12
N PHE A 110 2.56 -10.80 3.95
CA PHE A 110 1.21 -11.13 4.40
C PHE A 110 1.30 -11.97 5.68
N SER A 111 0.42 -11.70 6.66
CA SER A 111 0.38 -12.42 7.95
C SER A 111 -1.03 -12.90 8.31
N LYS A 112 -1.12 -13.82 9.28
CA LYS A 112 -2.37 -14.30 9.87
C LYS A 112 -2.76 -13.49 11.11
#